data_AF-A0A930AV64-F1
#
_entry.id   AF-A0A930AV64-F1
#
_cell.length_a   1.000
_cell.length_b   1.000
_cell.length_c   1.000
_cell.angle_alpha   90.00
_cell.angle_beta   90.00
_cell.angle_gamma   90.00
#
_symmetry.space_group_name_H-M   'P 1'
#
loop_
_entity.id
_entity.type
_entity.pdbx_description
1 polymer ?
#
loop_
_entity_poly.entity_id
_entity_poly.type
_entity_poly.pdbx_seq_one_letter_code
_entity_poly.pdbx_strand_id
1 'polypeptide(L)' 'KENVQHLMQETGISQIHGTFKTWKTDPTTAGEGLSYAYHENGDYEQTDEALLKEVVALVRGQEETK' A
#
# COMPACT_ATOMS: atom_id res chain seq x y z
N LYS A 1 0.42 5.35 -5.24
CA LYS A 1 1.13 5.12 -6.54
C LYS A 1 1.39 6.42 -7.29
N GLU A 2 0.54 7.42 -7.08
CA GLU A 2 0.43 8.64 -7.88
C GLU A 2 1.72 9.47 -7.91
N ASN A 3 2.52 9.45 -6.85
CA ASN A 3 3.72 10.27 -6.73
C ASN A 3 5.03 9.55 -7.07
N VAL A 4 5.00 8.22 -7.27
CA VAL A 4 6.23 7.42 -7.42
C VAL A 4 7.04 7.86 -8.63
N GLN A 5 6.38 7.99 -9.79
CA GLN A 5 7.06 8.39 -11.04
C GLN A 5 7.62 9.81 -10.93
N HIS A 6 6.85 10.74 -10.38
CA HIS A 6 7.28 12.12 -10.22
C HIS A 6 8.50 12.23 -9.30
N LEU A 7 8.48 11.55 -8.15
CA LEU A 7 9.62 11.54 -7.22
C LEU A 7 10.89 10.98 -7.88
N MET A 8 10.78 9.86 -8.61
CA MET A 8 11.94 9.25 -9.30
C MET A 8 12.50 10.16 -10.40
N GLN A 9 11.64 10.84 -11.15
CA GLN A 9 12.04 11.76 -12.22
C GLN A 9 12.72 13.02 -11.68
N GLU A 10 12.13 13.67 -10.67
CA GLU A 10 12.64 14.94 -10.13
C GLU A 10 13.91 14.77 -9.29
N THR A 11 13.98 13.69 -8.51
CA THR A 11 15.08 13.49 -7.56
C THR A 11 16.18 12.56 -8.06
N GLY A 12 15.91 11.80 -9.13
CA GLY A 12 16.84 10.80 -9.68
C GLY A 12 16.98 9.52 -8.85
N ILE A 13 16.22 9.36 -7.75
CA ILE A 13 16.25 8.15 -6.93
C ILE A 13 15.84 6.92 -7.74
N SER A 14 16.47 5.79 -7.43
CA SER A 14 16.19 4.49 -8.05
C SER A 14 15.52 3.50 -7.09
N GLN A 15 15.41 3.84 -5.81
CA GLN A 15 14.79 2.99 -4.79
C GLN A 15 13.68 3.75 -4.10
N ILE A 16 12.56 3.05 -3.87
CA ILE A 16 11.40 3.58 -3.15
C ILE A 16 11.07 2.68 -1.97
N HIS A 17 10.70 3.29 -0.86
CA HIS A 17 10.13 2.61 0.30
C HIS A 17 8.76 3.22 0.57
N GLY A 18 7.74 2.36 0.65
CA GLY A 18 6.36 2.77 0.88
C GLY A 18 5.63 1.69 1.65
N THR A 19 4.56 2.08 2.33
CA THR A 19 3.76 1.15 3.13
C THR A 19 2.84 0.27 2.28
N PHE A 20 2.39 0.78 1.12
CA PHE A 20 1.47 0.10 0.18
C PHE A 20 0.26 -0.52 0.88
N LYS A 21 -0.28 0.17 1.90
CA LYS A 21 -1.33 -0.36 2.75
C LYS A 21 -2.72 -0.13 2.16
N THR A 22 -3.63 -1.02 2.51
CA THR A 22 -5.07 -0.88 2.38
C THR A 22 -5.76 -1.35 3.66
N TRP A 23 -7.04 -1.01 3.81
CA TRP A 23 -7.87 -1.46 4.91
C TRP A 23 -8.55 -2.77 4.56
N LYS A 24 -8.57 -3.72 5.49
CA LYS A 24 -9.32 -4.98 5.36
C LYS A 24 -10.14 -5.24 6.61
N THR A 25 -11.42 -5.51 6.42
CA THR A 25 -12.33 -5.88 7.51
C THR A 25 -11.98 -7.25 8.07
N ASP A 26 -11.97 -7.34 9.40
CA ASP A 26 -11.89 -8.58 10.15
C ASP A 26 -13.17 -8.76 10.98
N PRO A 27 -14.13 -9.59 10.54
CA PRO A 27 -15.39 -9.79 11.26
C PRO A 27 -15.19 -10.50 12.61
N THR A 28 -13.99 -11.03 12.90
CA THR A 28 -13.71 -11.74 14.15
C THR A 28 -13.35 -10.80 15.30
N THR A 29 -13.11 -9.52 15.02
CA THR A 29 -12.69 -8.56 16.05
C THR A 29 -13.84 -8.00 16.88
N ALA A 30 -15.10 -8.25 16.51
CA ALA A 30 -16.25 -7.76 17.26
C ALA A 30 -17.37 -8.80 17.31
N GLY A 31 -18.02 -8.93 18.47
CA GLY A 31 -19.12 -9.86 18.70
C GLY A 31 -19.73 -9.70 20.09
N GLU A 32 -21.01 -10.07 20.25
CA GLU A 32 -21.74 -10.13 21.53
C GLU A 32 -21.52 -8.91 22.47
N GLY A 33 -21.57 -7.69 21.92
CA GLY A 33 -21.45 -6.46 22.70
C GLY A 33 -20.02 -6.10 23.15
N LEU A 34 -19.02 -6.85 22.69
CA LEU A 34 -17.60 -6.58 22.94
C LEU A 34 -16.85 -6.41 21.60
N SER A 35 -15.87 -5.53 21.60
CA SER A 35 -15.00 -5.30 20.43
C SER A 35 -13.54 -5.24 20.85
N TYR A 36 -12.71 -5.97 20.10
CA TYR A 36 -11.25 -5.92 20.10
C TYR A 36 -10.72 -5.36 18.77
N ALA A 37 -11.57 -4.68 18.00
CA ALA A 37 -11.18 -4.07 16.74
C ALA A 37 -10.03 -3.08 16.95
N TYR A 38 -8.99 -3.23 16.12
CA TYR A 38 -7.84 -2.32 16.09
C TYR A 38 -8.25 -0.90 15.67
N HIS A 39 -9.22 -0.80 14.76
CA HIS A 39 -9.74 0.44 14.21
C HIS A 39 -11.28 0.44 14.26
N GLU A 40 -11.90 1.62 14.32
CA GLU A 40 -13.34 1.80 14.59
C GLU A 40 -14.25 1.05 13.61
N ASN A 41 -13.80 0.84 12.38
CA ASN A 41 -14.55 0.15 11.33
C ASN A 41 -14.41 -1.39 11.37
N GLY A 42 -13.75 -1.96 12.37
CA GLY A 42 -13.50 -3.40 12.44
C GLY A 42 -12.53 -3.88 11.37
N ASP A 43 -11.66 -3.00 10.87
CA ASP A 43 -10.66 -3.28 9.87
C ASP A 43 -9.24 -3.13 10.42
N TYR A 44 -8.29 -3.59 9.63
CA TYR A 44 -6.86 -3.53 9.93
C TYR A 44 -6.08 -3.16 8.67
N GLU A 45 -4.88 -2.62 8.89
CA GLU A 45 -3.96 -2.33 7.79
C GLU A 45 -3.33 -3.65 7.28
N GLN A 46 -3.43 -3.88 5.98
CA GLN A 46 -2.68 -4.93 5.29
C GLN A 46 -1.97 -4.37 4.07
N THR A 47 -0.97 -5.08 3.56
CA THR A 47 -0.38 -4.74 2.26
C THR A 47 -1.40 -5.00 1.14
N ASP A 48 -1.57 -4.01 0.26
CA ASP A 48 -2.34 -4.14 -0.96
C ASP A 48 -1.46 -4.75 -2.06
N GLU A 49 -1.71 -6.02 -2.34
CA GLU A 49 -0.96 -6.78 -3.35
C GLU A 49 -1.14 -6.20 -4.76
N ALA A 50 -2.33 -5.70 -5.11
CA ALA A 50 -2.61 -5.15 -6.42
C ALA A 50 -1.87 -3.82 -6.62
N LEU A 51 -1.97 -2.92 -5.63
CA LEU A 51 -1.22 -1.66 -5.62
C LEU A 51 0.30 -1.92 -5.69
N LEU A 52 0.81 -2.89 -4.94
CA LEU A 52 2.22 -3.22 -4.94
C LEU A 52 2.68 -3.71 -6.32
N LYS A 53 1.90 -4.59 -6.96
CA LYS A 53 2.19 -5.07 -8.33
C LYS A 53 2.24 -3.93 -9.34
N GLU A 54 1.28 -2.99 -9.27
CA GLU A 54 1.28 -1.80 -10.13
C GLU A 54 2.54 -0.96 -9.94
N VAL A 55 2.93 -0.70 -8.69
CA VAL A 55 4.13 0.10 -8.38
C VAL A 55 5.41 -0.61 -8.83
N VAL A 56 5.53 -1.92 -8.62
CA VAL A 56 6.69 -2.70 -9.09
C VAL A 56 6.81 -2.65 -10.61
N ALA A 57 5.69 -2.76 -11.33
CA ALA A 57 5.69 -2.63 -12.79
C ALA A 57 6.12 -1.23 -13.24
N LEU A 58 5.65 -0.18 -12.58
CA LEU A 58 6.06 1.20 -12.85
C LEU A 58 7.56 1.43 -12.65
N VAL A 59 8.12 0.96 -11.53
CA VAL A 59 9.55 1.12 -11.22
C VAL A 59 10.42 0.38 -12.24
N ARG A 60 10.10 -0.88 -12.55
CA ARG A 60 10.86 -1.69 -13.53
C ARG A 60 10.78 -1.14 -14.94
N GLY A 61 9.59 -0.69 -15.37
CA GLY A 61 9.42 -0.07 -16.69
C GLY A 61 10.24 1.22 -16.87
N GLN A 62 10.55 1.94 -15.79
CA GLN A 62 11.42 3.13 -15.87
C GLN A 62 12.91 2.80 -15.97
N GLU A 63 13.36 1.63 -15.48
CA GLU A 63 14.74 1.18 -15.64
C GLU A 63 15.08 0.89 -17.11
N GLU A 64 14.11 0.43 -17.91
CA GLU A 64 14.29 0.12 -19.34
C GLU A 64 14.37 1.37 -20.24
N THR A 65 13.89 2.52 -19.76
CA THR A 65 13.90 3.81 -20.49
C THR A 65 15.05 4.75 -20.11
N LYS A 66 15.86 4.40 -19.11
CA LYS A 66 17.08 5.15 -18.75
C LYS A 66 18.28 4.67 -19.57
#